data_AF-A0ABD7GYD8-F1
#
_entry.id   AF-A0ABD7GYD8-F1
#
_cell.length_a   1.000
_cell.length_b   1.000
_cell.length_c   1.000
_cell.angle_alpha   90.00
_cell.angle_beta   90.00
_cell.angle_gamma   90.00
#
_symmetry.space_group_name_H-M   'P 1'
#
loop_
_entity.id
_entity.type
_entity.pdbx_description
1 polymer ?
#
loop_
_entity_poly.entity_id
_entity_poly.type
_entity_poly.pdbx_seq_one_letter_code
_entity_poly.pdbx_strand_id
1 'polypeptide(L)'
;MDYSDLSDYEINKRVAMLIGGFSEQDFFDAQSVIFRRHGKFQYSFFEPCTNPADAWPIIEENRISIRNRYEGDWKAEIEWGESRFHVACNPLRAAMIVFLMKQESANVQANSTGSNLR
;
A
#
# COMPACT_ATOMS: atom_id res chain seq x y z
N MET A 1 6.23 7.35 8.47
CA MET A 1 7.50 6.60 8.25
C MET A 1 8.09 7.00 6.90
N ASP A 2 9.42 6.89 6.68
CA ASP A 2 9.95 6.99 5.30
C ASP A 2 9.85 5.62 4.62
N TYR A 3 9.05 5.57 3.56
CA TYR A 3 8.77 4.34 2.82
C TYR A 3 9.71 4.14 1.64
N SER A 4 10.51 5.15 1.25
CA SER A 4 11.40 5.05 0.09
C SER A 4 12.48 3.97 0.27
N ASP A 5 12.92 3.76 1.52
CA ASP A 5 14.02 2.86 1.86
C ASP A 5 13.58 1.38 1.96
N LEU A 6 12.28 1.11 1.90
CA LEU A 6 11.75 -0.25 1.98
C LEU A 6 11.80 -0.96 0.64
N SER A 7 12.07 -2.26 0.66
CA SER A 7 11.88 -3.11 -0.52
C SER A 7 10.41 -3.18 -0.96
N ASP A 8 10.16 -3.56 -2.21
CA ASP A 8 8.79 -3.81 -2.69
C ASP A 8 8.09 -4.88 -1.84
N TYR A 9 8.81 -5.91 -1.40
CA TYR A 9 8.27 -6.92 -0.50
C TYR A 9 7.77 -6.34 0.82
N GLU A 10 8.58 -5.48 1.46
CA GLU A 10 8.23 -4.85 2.72
C GLU A 10 7.02 -3.92 2.61
N ILE A 11 6.86 -3.25 1.46
CA ILE A 11 5.67 -2.45 1.16
C ILE A 11 4.47 -3.35 0.91
N ASN A 12 4.60 -4.36 0.03
CA ASN A 12 3.55 -5.34 -0.27
C ASN A 12 3.02 -6.01 1.02
N LYS A 13 3.92 -6.37 1.94
CA LYS A 13 3.58 -6.99 3.24
C LYS A 13 2.77 -6.05 4.12
N ARG A 14 3.19 -4.79 4.23
CA ARG A 14 2.45 -3.76 5.00
C ARG A 14 1.08 -3.48 4.39
N VAL A 15 0.99 -3.43 3.06
CA VAL A 15 -0.29 -3.29 2.35
C VAL A 15 -1.21 -4.48 2.67
N ALA A 16 -0.71 -5.71 2.55
CA ALA A 16 -1.46 -6.93 2.85
C ALA A 16 -2.01 -6.94 4.29
N MET A 17 -1.20 -6.51 5.27
CA MET A 17 -1.61 -6.42 6.67
C MET A 17 -2.75 -5.41 6.89
N LEU A 18 -2.78 -4.30 6.14
CA LEU A 18 -3.79 -3.26 6.28
C LEU A 18 -5.10 -3.56 5.55
N ILE A 19 -5.04 -4.18 4.37
CA ILE A 19 -6.25 -4.57 3.63
C ILE A 19 -6.93 -5.81 4.22
N GLY A 20 -6.21 -6.58 5.03
CA GLY A 20 -6.73 -7.79 5.69
C GLY A 20 -6.94 -8.95 4.71
N GLY A 21 -7.50 -10.05 5.22
CA GLY A 21 -7.73 -11.27 4.43
C GLY A 21 -6.51 -12.18 4.26
N PHE A 22 -5.42 -11.90 4.99
CA PHE A 22 -4.21 -12.73 5.05
C PHE A 22 -4.02 -13.29 6.46
N SER A 23 -3.39 -14.46 6.54
CA SER A 23 -2.96 -15.12 7.76
C SER A 23 -1.43 -15.18 7.85
N GLU A 24 -0.84 -15.41 9.02
CA GLU A 24 0.63 -15.41 9.20
C GLU A 24 1.33 -16.39 8.24
N GLN A 25 0.73 -17.55 8.02
CA GLN A 25 1.15 -18.59 7.08
C GLN A 25 1.12 -18.18 5.59
N ASP A 26 0.59 -17.00 5.26
CA ASP A 26 0.60 -16.46 3.90
C ASP A 26 1.85 -15.63 3.61
N PHE A 27 2.65 -15.30 4.63
CA PHE A 27 3.86 -14.51 4.51
C PHE A 27 5.11 -15.39 4.59
N PHE A 28 5.87 -15.44 3.49
CA PHE A 28 7.10 -16.23 3.38
C PHE A 28 8.30 -15.28 3.30
N ASP A 29 8.68 -14.75 4.47
CA ASP A 29 9.72 -13.72 4.60
C ASP A 29 11.08 -14.12 4.00
N ALA A 30 11.49 -15.38 4.20
CA ALA A 30 12.77 -15.87 3.68
C ALA A 30 12.84 -15.89 2.14
N GLN A 31 11.68 -15.91 1.47
CA GLN A 31 11.57 -15.90 0.01
C GLN A 31 11.02 -14.58 -0.53
N SER A 32 10.66 -13.62 0.35
CA SER A 32 10.00 -12.37 -0.04
C SER A 32 8.71 -12.60 -0.85
N VAL A 33 7.90 -13.60 -0.46
CA VAL A 33 6.65 -13.95 -1.16
C VAL A 33 5.45 -13.81 -0.23
N ILE A 34 4.33 -13.34 -0.78
CA ILE A 34 3.02 -13.27 -0.11
C ILE A 34 2.02 -14.06 -0.94
N PHE A 35 1.31 -15.01 -0.33
CA PHE A 35 0.26 -15.77 -0.99
C PHE A 35 -1.12 -15.17 -0.70
N ARG A 36 -1.90 -14.91 -1.75
CA ARG A 36 -3.32 -14.58 -1.64
C ARG A 36 -4.15 -15.84 -1.88
N ARG A 37 -5.03 -16.16 -0.94
CA ARG A 37 -5.93 -17.32 -1.03
C ARG A 37 -7.22 -16.96 -1.74
N HIS A 38 -7.61 -17.80 -2.70
CA HIS A 38 -8.92 -17.72 -3.38
C HIS A 38 -9.83 -18.90 -3.00
N GLY A 39 -9.25 -19.95 -2.42
CA GLY A 39 -9.95 -21.14 -1.97
C GLY A 39 -8.98 -22.14 -1.33
N LYS A 40 -9.48 -23.31 -0.91
CA LYS A 40 -8.70 -24.30 -0.13
C LYS A 40 -7.36 -24.70 -0.78
N PHE A 41 -7.31 -24.71 -2.11
CA PHE A 41 -6.12 -25.07 -2.89
C PHE A 41 -5.84 -24.11 -4.04
N GLN A 42 -6.35 -22.88 -3.97
CA GLN A 42 -6.19 -21.88 -5.01
C GLN A 42 -5.48 -20.67 -4.43
N TYR A 43 -4.29 -20.39 -4.95
CA TYR A 43 -3.41 -19.34 -4.48
C TYR A 43 -2.87 -18.53 -5.66
N SER A 44 -2.62 -17.25 -5.43
CA SER A 44 -1.81 -16.40 -6.29
C SER A 44 -0.75 -15.70 -5.45
N PHE A 45 0.27 -15.12 -6.09
CA PHE A 45 1.09 -14.14 -5.42
C PHE A 45 0.31 -12.84 -5.23
N PHE A 46 0.68 -12.09 -4.20
CA PHE A 46 0.17 -10.75 -3.96
C PHE A 46 1.32 -9.74 -4.02
N GLU A 47 1.41 -9.03 -5.14
CA GLU A 47 2.54 -8.14 -5.43
C GLU A 47 2.07 -6.76 -5.90
N PRO A 48 1.33 -5.99 -5.08
CA PRO A 48 0.72 -4.74 -5.52
C PRO A 48 1.72 -3.64 -5.93
N CYS A 49 3.01 -3.72 -5.58
CA CYS A 49 4.04 -2.81 -6.11
C CYS A 49 4.41 -3.09 -7.58
N THR A 50 4.12 -4.28 -8.12
CA THR A 50 4.56 -4.71 -9.46
C THR A 50 3.45 -5.31 -10.32
N ASN A 51 2.33 -5.72 -9.73
CA ASN A 51 1.19 -6.34 -10.41
C ASN A 51 -0.05 -5.41 -10.39
N PRO A 52 -0.49 -4.89 -11.54
CA PRO A 52 -1.69 -4.04 -11.62
C PRO A 52 -2.96 -4.69 -11.09
N ALA A 53 -3.14 -6.00 -11.27
CA ALA A 53 -4.36 -6.69 -10.81
C ALA A 53 -4.49 -6.71 -9.28
N ASP A 54 -3.36 -6.73 -8.58
CA ASP A 54 -3.32 -6.64 -7.12
C ASP A 54 -3.46 -5.20 -6.63
N ALA A 55 -2.87 -4.25 -7.36
CA ALA A 55 -2.82 -2.84 -7.00
C ALA A 55 -4.12 -2.08 -7.28
N TRP A 56 -4.76 -2.36 -8.42
CA TRP A 56 -5.87 -1.55 -8.95
C TRP A 56 -7.07 -1.47 -8.00
N PRO A 57 -7.53 -2.56 -7.37
CA PRO A 57 -8.64 -2.48 -6.41
C PRO A 57 -8.34 -1.51 -5.26
N ILE A 58 -7.10 -1.48 -4.78
CA ILE A 58 -6.65 -0.60 -3.69
C ILE A 58 -6.62 0.85 -4.16
N ILE A 59 -6.10 1.10 -5.36
CA ILE A 59 -6.02 2.41 -5.99
C ILE A 59 -7.42 3.01 -6.16
N GLU A 60 -8.35 2.24 -6.72
CA GLU A 60 -9.72 2.66 -7.00
C GLU A 60 -10.50 2.95 -5.72
N GLU A 61 -10.49 2.02 -4.76
CA GLU A 61 -11.22 2.16 -3.49
C GLU A 61 -10.72 3.36 -2.66
N ASN A 62 -9.42 3.65 -2.71
CA ASN A 62 -8.81 4.76 -1.98
C ASN A 62 -8.70 6.05 -2.79
N ARG A 63 -9.19 6.09 -4.03
CA ARG A 63 -9.17 7.25 -4.92
C ARG A 63 -7.77 7.83 -5.13
N ILE A 64 -6.77 6.95 -5.27
CA ILE A 64 -5.39 7.35 -5.48
C ILE A 64 -5.21 7.76 -6.95
N SER A 65 -4.85 9.01 -7.19
CA SER A 65 -4.47 9.52 -8.51
C SER A 65 -3.03 9.15 -8.83
N ILE A 66 -2.77 8.73 -10.07
CA ILE A 66 -1.43 8.41 -10.57
C ILE A 66 -1.18 9.22 -11.85
N ARG A 67 -0.04 9.89 -11.93
CA ARG A 67 0.36 10.67 -13.12
C ARG A 67 1.85 10.57 -13.40
N ASN A 68 2.22 10.58 -14.67
CA ASN A 68 3.61 10.67 -15.09
C ASN A 68 4.16 12.09 -14.83
N ARG A 69 5.46 12.17 -14.52
CA ARG A 69 6.23 13.42 -14.47
C ARG A 69 7.15 13.52 -15.68
N TYR A 70 7.72 14.71 -15.89
CA TYR A 70 8.54 15.04 -17.05
C TYR A 70 9.85 14.24 -17.15
N GLU A 71 10.27 13.54 -16.09
CA GLU A 71 11.58 12.86 -16.00
C GLU A 71 11.47 11.32 -15.98
N GLY A 72 10.32 10.76 -16.36
CA GLY A 72 10.09 9.30 -16.37
C GLY A 72 9.64 8.72 -15.03
N ASP A 73 9.63 9.53 -13.97
CA ASP A 73 9.05 9.16 -12.68
C ASP A 73 7.52 9.28 -12.66
N TRP A 74 6.93 8.59 -11.70
CA TRP A 74 5.50 8.59 -11.43
C TRP A 74 5.20 9.27 -10.11
N LYS A 75 4.16 10.10 -10.09
CA LYS A 75 3.60 10.69 -8.87
C LYS A 75 2.27 10.01 -8.55
N ALA A 76 2.10 9.59 -7.31
CA ALA A 76 0.79 9.21 -6.76
C ALA A 76 0.35 10.20 -5.66
N GLU A 77 -0.95 10.47 -5.54
CA GLU A 77 -1.55 11.38 -4.55
C GLU A 77 -3.05 11.06 -4.32
N ILE A 78 -3.61 11.33 -3.13
CA ILE A 78 -5.04 11.07 -2.81
C ILE A 78 -5.89 12.34 -2.92
N GLU A 79 -5.33 13.50 -2.61
CA GLU A 79 -6.01 14.79 -2.69
C GLU A 79 -5.17 15.78 -3.50
N TRP A 80 -5.85 16.54 -4.36
CA TRP A 80 -5.20 17.53 -5.22
C TRP A 80 -4.55 18.62 -4.37
N GLY A 81 -3.21 18.69 -4.42
CA GLY A 81 -2.44 19.73 -3.74
C GLY A 81 -2.05 19.43 -2.29
N GLU A 82 -2.31 18.23 -1.78
CA GLU A 82 -1.89 17.85 -0.44
C GLU A 82 -0.42 17.42 -0.34
N SER A 83 0.12 17.50 0.88
CA SER A 83 1.43 16.97 1.31
C SER A 83 1.54 15.43 1.25
N ARG A 84 0.49 14.72 0.85
CA ARG A 84 0.40 13.25 0.84
C ARG A 84 0.56 12.72 -0.58
N PHE A 85 1.75 12.92 -1.11
CA PHE A 85 2.15 12.35 -2.38
C PHE A 85 3.47 11.60 -2.23
N HIS A 86 3.72 10.70 -3.17
CA HIS A 86 5.01 10.05 -3.32
C HIS A 86 5.42 10.01 -4.78
N VAL A 87 6.73 10.06 -5.02
CA VAL A 87 7.32 9.96 -6.35
C VAL A 87 8.20 8.73 -6.38
N ALA A 88 8.00 7.85 -7.36
CA ALA A 88 8.83 6.68 -7.58
C ALA A 88 8.95 6.36 -9.07
N CYS A 89 9.95 5.56 -9.43
CA CYS A 89 10.13 5.08 -10.80
C CYS A 89 9.02 4.11 -11.25
N ASN A 90 8.30 3.49 -10.30
CA ASN A 90 7.19 2.59 -10.55
C ASN A 90 5.87 3.21 -10.04
N PRO A 91 4.82 3.31 -10.89
CA PRO A 91 3.56 3.94 -10.52
C PRO A 91 2.79 3.20 -9.43
N LEU A 92 2.83 1.86 -9.45
CA LEU A 92 2.12 1.03 -8.48
C LEU A 92 2.80 1.10 -7.11
N ARG A 93 4.14 1.06 -7.08
CA ARG A 93 4.92 1.31 -5.86
C ARG A 93 4.58 2.68 -5.26
N ALA A 94 4.56 3.73 -6.08
CA ALA A 94 4.19 5.08 -5.62
C ALA A 94 2.77 5.08 -5.01
N ALA A 95 1.81 4.42 -5.66
CA ALA A 95 0.44 4.33 -5.17
C ALA A 95 0.33 3.55 -3.84
N MET A 96 1.04 2.44 -3.70
CA MET A 96 1.03 1.65 -2.46
C MET A 96 1.63 2.43 -1.29
N ILE A 97 2.70 3.20 -1.52
CA ILE A 97 3.27 4.08 -0.48
C ILE A 97 2.26 5.14 -0.04
N VAL A 98 1.57 5.77 -0.99
CA VAL A 98 0.53 6.77 -0.70
C VAL A 98 -0.65 6.15 0.06
N PHE A 99 -1.03 4.92 -0.26
CA PHE A 99 -2.01 4.16 0.53
C PHE A 99 -1.54 3.98 1.98
N LEU A 100 -0.29 3.55 2.21
CA LEU A 100 0.26 3.38 3.56
C LEU A 100 0.28 4.71 4.34
N MET A 101 0.70 5.80 3.72
CA MET A 101 0.70 7.15 4.32
C MET A 101 -0.72 7.59 4.77
N LYS A 102 -1.75 7.27 3.97
CA LYS A 102 -3.16 7.55 4.32
C LYS A 102 -3.58 6.78 5.57
N GLN A 103 -3.28 5.48 5.64
CA GLN A 103 -3.70 4.63 6.76
C GLN A 103 -2.97 5.01 8.06
N GLU A 104 -1.68 5.36 8.00
CA GLU A 104 -0.96 5.89 9.18
C GLU A 104 -1.63 7.15 9.73
N SER A 105 -2.01 8.08 8.86
CA SER A 105 -2.65 9.34 9.27
C SER A 105 -4.01 9.11 9.93
N ALA A 106 -4.81 8.17 9.40
CA ALA A 106 -6.11 7.82 9.98
C ALA A 106 -5.96 7.19 11.39
N ASN A 107 -4.97 6.31 11.58
CA ASN A 107 -4.72 5.67 12.86
C ASN A 107 -4.23 6.66 13.94
N VAL A 108 -3.47 7.69 13.57
CA VAL A 108 -3.06 8.77 14.49
C VAL A 108 -4.27 9.62 14.93
N GLN A 109 -5.23 9.88 14.03
CA GLN A 109 -6.45 10.62 14.37
C GLN A 109 -7.40 9.82 15.28
N ALA A 110 -7.56 8.51 15.04
CA ALA A 110 -8.40 7.66 15.89
C ALA A 110 -7.88 7.53 17.33
N ASN A 111 -6.56 7.45 17.50
CA ASN A 111 -5.94 7.34 18.83
C ASN A 111 -5.92 8.65 19.63
N SER A 112 -6.14 9.80 18.97
CA SER A 112 -6.18 11.12 19.64
C SER A 112 -7.59 11.54 20.08
N THR A 113 -8.65 10.92 19.56
CA THR A 113 -10.04 11.18 19.97
C THR A 113 -10.51 10.33 21.15
N GLY A 114 -9.77 9.27 21.51
CA GLY A 114 -10.11 8.37 22.63
C GLY A 114 -9.74 8.88 24.04
N SER A 115 -9.10 10.05 24.17
CA SER A 115 -8.50 10.50 25.44
C SER A 115 -9.23 11.66 26.13
N ASN A 116 -10.38 12.13 25.62
CA ASN A 116 -11.12 13.25 26.20
C ASN A 116 -12.48 12.85 26.79
N LEU A 117 -12.50 11.79 27.60
CA LEU A 117 -13.61 11.49 28.52
C LEU A 117 -13.03 10.98 29.85
N ARG A 118 -12.51 11.91 30.66
CA ARG A 118 -12.46 11.81 32.12
C ARG A 118 -12.68 13.19 32.72
#